data_AF-A0A1G4KK96-F1
#
_entry.id   AF-A0A1G4KK96-F1
#
_cell.length_a   1.000
_cell.length_b   1.000
_cell.length_c   1.000
_cell.angle_alpha   90.00
_cell.angle_beta   90.00
_cell.angle_gamma   90.00
#
_symmetry.space_group_name_H-M   'P 1'
#
loop_
_entity.id
_entity.type
_entity.pdbx_description
1 polymer ?
#
loop_
_entity_poly.entity_id
_entity_poly.type
_entity_poly.pdbx_seq_one_letter_code
_entity_poly.pdbx_strand_id
1 'polypeptide(L)'
;MFSVKRGLHTTALACARTKYTKPKPKPRFRRNVRSPTQTTHHNNNLSVTAPIPPAAANIVTPDDHPLWQFFADKKYLRKFDELDNDSRPWAVPELRRKSFDDLHSLWYTCLRERNVLARENHLLKNDMGSNQDSYETVAEKIRTTMWRIRHVISERDWAFQKANQELGSQREQFLKEFENDFLEAPAAEDEESFEKLARLQQSIFGISEYIDENTVDRSFVDGMKYVATLKLRKFASRQSEILDLLEQSEHSIQDAGEAFVLFTAENTEAAVKEACDIVKDLRAKNSSVSRYEELETVGDYIKQLAASQVENNTSSSA
;
A
#
# COMPACT_ATOMS: atom_id res chain seq x y z
N MET A 1 34.68 5.36 70.02
CA MET A 1 33.37 5.03 70.62
C MET A 1 33.04 6.04 71.70
N PHE A 2 32.22 7.05 71.41
CA PHE A 2 31.68 7.96 72.43
C PHE A 2 30.16 7.79 72.49
N SER A 3 29.68 7.18 73.56
CA SER A 3 28.26 6.96 73.82
C SER A 3 27.68 8.20 74.48
N VAL A 4 26.90 8.99 73.74
CA VAL A 4 26.17 10.14 74.29
C VAL A 4 24.84 9.62 74.86
N LYS A 5 24.76 9.44 76.18
CA LYS A 5 23.49 9.19 76.88
C LYS A 5 22.72 10.50 76.97
N ARG A 6 21.66 10.66 76.17
CA ARG A 6 20.67 11.74 76.33
C ARG A 6 19.92 11.52 77.65
N GLY A 7 20.25 12.30 78.68
CA GLY A 7 19.44 12.39 79.90
C GLY A 7 18.17 13.18 79.62
N LEU A 8 17.00 12.55 79.75
CA LEU A 8 15.72 13.24 79.66
C LEU A 8 15.53 14.12 80.90
N HIS A 9 15.31 15.42 80.69
CA HIS A 9 14.97 16.38 81.73
C HIS A 9 13.64 16.01 82.41
N THR A 10 13.70 15.69 83.71
CA THR A 10 12.57 15.30 84.56
C THR A 10 11.92 16.48 85.29
N THR A 11 11.75 17.62 84.61
CA THR A 11 11.16 18.83 85.22
C THR A 11 9.65 18.95 85.04
N ALA A 12 9.01 18.07 84.26
CA ALA A 12 7.55 18.00 84.19
C ALA A 12 7.03 17.04 85.26
N LEU A 13 6.22 17.55 86.20
CA LEU A 13 5.46 16.72 87.14
C LEU A 13 4.60 15.73 86.33
N ALA A 14 4.97 14.45 86.37
CA ALA A 14 4.23 13.37 85.75
C ALA A 14 2.87 13.22 86.46
N CYS A 15 1.85 13.94 85.98
CA CYS A 15 0.46 13.80 86.42
C CYS A 15 -0.12 12.47 85.90
N ALA A 16 0.45 11.36 86.34
CA ALA A 16 -0.03 10.02 86.02
C ALA A 16 -1.32 9.72 86.78
N ARG A 17 -2.20 8.93 86.17
CA ARG A 17 -3.39 8.40 86.84
C ARG A 17 -2.94 7.46 87.97
N THR A 18 -3.11 7.86 89.21
CA THR A 18 -2.81 7.03 90.39
C THR A 18 -4.08 6.45 91.00
N LYS A 19 -3.96 5.52 91.95
CA LYS A 19 -5.08 4.98 92.75
C LYS A 19 -5.94 6.08 93.40
N TYR A 20 -5.37 7.27 93.64
CA TYR A 20 -6.01 8.41 94.29
C TYR A 20 -6.54 9.47 93.31
N THR A 21 -6.30 9.31 92.00
CA THR A 21 -6.83 10.26 91.00
C THR A 21 -8.34 10.13 90.89
N LYS A 22 -9.05 11.17 91.33
CA LYS A 22 -10.50 11.24 91.21
C LYS A 22 -10.88 11.42 89.73
N PRO A 23 -11.88 10.69 89.21
CA PRO A 23 -12.36 10.89 87.84
C PRO A 23 -12.75 12.35 87.64
N LYS A 24 -12.32 12.95 86.52
CA LYS A 24 -12.78 14.29 86.16
C LYS A 24 -14.31 14.26 85.98
N PRO A 25 -15.02 15.30 86.43
CA PRO A 25 -16.45 15.38 86.19
C PRO A 25 -16.72 15.40 84.69
N LYS A 26 -17.88 14.88 84.26
CA LYS A 26 -18.32 15.01 82.88
C LYS A 26 -18.39 16.49 82.48
N PRO A 27 -18.06 16.85 81.23
CA PRO A 27 -18.23 18.22 80.77
C PRO A 27 -19.70 18.65 80.96
N ARG A 28 -19.92 19.92 81.29
CA ARG A 28 -21.26 20.44 81.53
C ARG A 28 -22.10 20.30 80.26
N PHE A 29 -23.30 19.73 80.38
CA PHE A 29 -24.25 19.64 79.28
C PHE A 29 -24.62 21.04 78.78
N ARG A 30 -24.64 21.23 77.46
CA ARG A 30 -25.09 22.49 76.85
C ARG A 30 -26.61 22.56 76.97
N ARG A 31 -27.15 23.51 77.74
CA ARG A 31 -28.61 23.66 77.93
C ARG A 31 -29.35 23.90 76.62
N ASN A 32 -28.74 24.63 75.68
CA ASN A 32 -29.32 24.94 74.36
C ASN A 32 -28.50 24.24 73.28
N VAL A 33 -28.82 22.99 72.97
CA VAL A 33 -28.22 22.25 71.85
C VAL A 33 -28.92 22.68 70.56
N ARG A 34 -28.16 23.07 69.54
CA ARG A 34 -28.73 23.36 68.21
C ARG A 34 -29.22 22.05 67.59
N SER A 35 -30.41 22.07 67.00
CA SER A 35 -30.93 20.92 66.25
C SER A 35 -29.93 20.48 65.18
N PRO A 36 -29.74 19.17 64.96
CA PRO A 36 -28.86 18.70 63.90
C PRO A 36 -29.42 19.09 62.53
N THR A 37 -28.52 19.39 61.58
CA THR A 37 -28.91 19.77 60.21
C THR A 37 -29.63 18.65 59.47
N GLN A 38 -29.29 17.38 59.77
CA GLN A 38 -29.94 16.20 59.22
C GLN A 38 -30.65 15.44 60.33
N THR A 39 -31.94 15.19 60.13
CA THR A 39 -32.81 14.49 61.08
C THR A 39 -33.11 13.06 60.66
N THR A 40 -33.04 12.74 59.36
CA THR A 40 -33.25 11.38 58.82
C THR A 40 -31.96 10.78 58.32
N HIS A 41 -31.62 9.59 58.81
CA HIS A 41 -30.37 8.89 58.48
C HIS A 41 -30.65 7.68 57.57
N HIS A 42 -30.09 6.51 57.89
CA HIS A 42 -30.33 5.28 57.13
C HIS A 42 -31.74 4.75 57.37
N ASN A 43 -32.21 3.93 56.43
CA ASN A 43 -33.44 3.18 56.64
C ASN A 43 -33.17 2.02 57.60
N ASN A 44 -33.92 1.93 58.70
CA ASN A 44 -33.79 0.87 59.70
C ASN A 44 -34.19 -0.51 59.17
N ASN A 45 -34.85 -0.57 58.00
CA ASN A 45 -35.29 -1.82 57.36
C ASN A 45 -34.36 -2.30 56.24
N LEU A 46 -33.09 -1.89 56.23
CA LEU A 46 -32.10 -2.41 55.29
C LEU A 46 -31.66 -3.82 55.70
N SER A 47 -31.76 -4.78 54.78
CA SER A 47 -31.28 -6.15 54.95
C SER A 47 -30.12 -6.45 54.00
N VAL A 48 -29.09 -7.15 54.50
CA VAL A 48 -27.99 -7.62 53.65
C VAL A 48 -28.53 -8.68 52.70
N THR A 49 -28.61 -8.33 51.41
CA THR A 49 -29.08 -9.23 50.35
C THR A 49 -27.88 -9.93 49.72
N ALA A 50 -28.06 -11.17 49.26
CA ALA A 50 -27.03 -11.86 48.50
C ALA A 50 -26.64 -11.07 47.24
N PRO A 51 -25.36 -11.10 46.81
CA PRO A 51 -24.95 -10.47 45.56
C PRO A 51 -25.72 -11.04 44.37
N ILE A 52 -26.11 -10.17 43.43
CA ILE A 52 -26.78 -10.57 42.19
C ILE A 52 -25.69 -10.90 41.15
N PRO A 53 -25.53 -12.16 40.73
CA PRO A 53 -24.51 -12.50 39.75
C PRO A 53 -24.85 -11.91 38.37
N PRO A 54 -23.84 -11.47 37.59
CA PRO A 54 -24.08 -10.96 36.25
C PRO A 54 -24.56 -12.10 35.33
N ALA A 55 -25.64 -11.86 34.59
CA ALA A 55 -26.18 -12.81 33.62
C ALA A 55 -25.68 -12.53 32.21
N ALA A 56 -25.23 -13.56 31.48
CA ALA A 56 -24.84 -13.46 30.07
C ALA A 56 -26.00 -13.01 29.16
N ALA A 57 -27.25 -13.23 29.58
CA ALA A 57 -28.45 -12.78 28.85
C ALA A 57 -28.53 -11.25 28.70
N ASN A 58 -27.80 -10.48 29.50
CA ASN A 58 -27.72 -9.03 29.38
C ASN A 58 -26.84 -8.58 28.19
N ILE A 59 -26.02 -9.48 27.64
CA ILE A 59 -25.06 -9.18 26.58
C ILE A 59 -25.57 -9.80 25.28
N VAL A 60 -25.71 -8.97 24.24
CA VAL A 60 -26.05 -9.41 22.88
C VAL A 60 -24.78 -9.40 22.05
N THR A 61 -24.20 -10.58 21.80
CA THR A 61 -23.01 -10.71 20.94
C THR A 61 -23.46 -10.85 19.48
N PRO A 62 -23.02 -9.96 18.57
CA PRO A 62 -23.37 -10.08 17.16
C PRO A 62 -22.77 -11.34 16.55
N ASP A 63 -23.47 -11.91 15.56
CA ASP A 63 -23.05 -13.14 14.91
C ASP A 63 -21.80 -12.95 14.03
N ASP A 64 -21.65 -11.75 13.45
CA ASP A 64 -20.48 -11.30 12.67
C ASP A 64 -19.53 -10.43 13.52
N HIS A 65 -19.25 -10.89 14.73
CA HIS A 65 -18.23 -10.25 15.56
C HIS A 65 -16.82 -10.52 14.99
N PRO A 66 -15.94 -9.52 14.83
CA PRO A 66 -14.63 -9.71 14.19
C PRO A 66 -13.72 -10.71 14.92
N LEU A 67 -13.91 -10.91 16.23
CA LEU A 67 -13.17 -11.94 16.97
C LEU A 67 -13.51 -13.37 16.54
N TRP A 68 -14.64 -13.61 15.86
CA TRP A 68 -14.95 -14.93 15.30
C TRP A 68 -13.95 -15.33 14.21
N GLN A 69 -13.25 -14.38 13.59
CA GLN A 69 -12.21 -14.66 12.60
C GLN A 69 -11.00 -15.43 13.18
N PHE A 70 -10.84 -15.48 14.50
CA PHE A 70 -9.82 -16.30 15.19
C PHE A 70 -10.26 -17.75 15.43
N PHE A 71 -11.48 -18.11 15.01
CA PHE A 71 -12.06 -19.43 15.17
C PHE A 71 -12.43 -19.98 13.79
N ALA A 72 -12.14 -21.26 13.56
CA ALA A 72 -12.66 -21.95 12.38
C ALA A 72 -14.11 -22.36 12.66
N ASP A 73 -15.06 -21.93 11.81
CA ASP A 73 -16.49 -22.25 11.89
C ASP A 73 -17.14 -22.04 13.27
N LYS A 74 -16.69 -21.02 14.02
CA LYS A 74 -17.12 -20.75 15.42
C LYS A 74 -16.93 -21.94 16.37
N LYS A 75 -16.05 -22.89 16.02
CA LYS A 75 -15.69 -24.03 16.85
C LYS A 75 -14.59 -23.64 17.84
N TYR A 76 -14.68 -24.16 19.06
CA TYR A 76 -13.66 -23.91 20.08
C TYR A 76 -12.29 -24.49 19.69
N LEU A 77 -12.28 -25.71 19.14
CA LEU A 77 -11.11 -26.43 18.68
C LEU A 77 -11.52 -27.36 17.52
N ARG A 78 -10.74 -27.37 16.43
CA ARG A 78 -10.94 -28.34 15.32
C ARG A 78 -10.61 -29.77 15.74
N LYS A 79 -11.21 -30.76 15.08
CA LYS A 79 -10.81 -32.16 15.22
C LYS A 79 -9.67 -32.49 14.25
N PHE A 80 -8.95 -33.59 14.50
CA PHE A 80 -7.87 -34.04 13.62
C PHE A 80 -8.31 -34.27 12.17
N ASP A 81 -9.52 -34.81 11.98
CA ASP A 81 -10.13 -35.06 10.66
C ASP A 81 -10.51 -33.76 9.92
N GLU A 82 -10.67 -32.66 10.65
CA GLU A 82 -10.98 -31.34 10.09
C GLU A 82 -9.72 -30.52 9.78
N LEU A 83 -8.52 -31.02 10.16
CA LEU A 83 -7.26 -30.38 9.88
C LEU A 83 -6.75 -30.77 8.49
N ASP A 84 -6.22 -29.78 7.78
CA ASP A 84 -5.69 -29.96 6.43
C ASP A 84 -4.29 -30.58 6.46
N ASN A 85 -4.26 -31.90 6.64
CA ASN A 85 -3.03 -32.69 6.68
C ASN A 85 -2.52 -33.05 5.28
N ASP A 86 -3.39 -33.05 4.27
CA ASP A 86 -3.07 -33.54 2.92
C ASP A 86 -2.55 -32.44 1.99
N SER A 87 -2.86 -31.17 2.26
CA SER A 87 -2.43 -30.10 1.38
C SER A 87 -0.92 -29.86 1.39
N ARG A 88 -0.47 -29.23 0.30
CA ARG A 88 0.92 -28.90 0.01
C ARG A 88 1.15 -27.39 0.13
N PRO A 89 2.32 -26.95 0.65
CA PRO A 89 2.71 -25.55 0.59
C PRO A 89 3.07 -25.09 -0.85
N TRP A 90 2.63 -23.89 -1.21
CA TRP A 90 2.96 -23.16 -2.46
C TRP A 90 4.44 -23.24 -2.85
N ALA A 91 4.73 -23.58 -4.10
CA ALA A 91 6.08 -23.67 -4.62
C ALA A 91 6.63 -22.29 -5.04
N VAL A 92 7.94 -22.10 -4.96
CA VAL A 92 8.60 -20.86 -5.42
C VAL A 92 8.28 -20.54 -6.89
N PRO A 93 8.35 -21.49 -7.85
CA PRO A 93 8.03 -21.19 -9.25
C PRO A 93 6.58 -20.78 -9.49
N GLU A 94 5.64 -21.28 -8.69
CA GLU A 94 4.22 -20.91 -8.77
C GLU A 94 4.03 -19.46 -8.29
N LEU A 95 4.67 -19.10 -7.17
CA LEU A 95 4.63 -17.76 -6.60
C LEU A 95 5.29 -16.69 -7.50
N ARG A 96 6.31 -17.07 -8.28
CA ARG A 96 6.97 -16.19 -9.25
C ARG A 96 6.06 -15.68 -10.37
N ARG A 97 4.90 -16.29 -10.60
CA ARG A 97 3.94 -15.85 -11.63
C ARG A 97 2.79 -14.98 -11.09
N LYS A 98 2.76 -14.73 -9.77
CA LYS A 98 1.68 -13.97 -9.12
C LYS A 98 1.99 -12.47 -9.00
N SER A 99 0.96 -11.63 -9.09
CA SER A 99 1.10 -10.19 -8.88
C SER A 99 1.54 -9.87 -7.44
N PHE A 100 1.98 -8.63 -7.20
CA PHE A 100 2.31 -8.20 -5.84
C PHE A 100 1.08 -8.24 -4.92
N ASP A 101 -0.08 -7.76 -5.40
CA ASP A 101 -1.32 -7.73 -4.63
C ASP A 101 -1.84 -9.13 -4.27
N ASP A 102 -1.71 -10.09 -5.20
CA ASP A 102 -2.03 -11.50 -4.94
C ASP A 102 -1.13 -12.08 -3.84
N LEU A 103 0.19 -11.82 -3.93
CA LEU A 103 1.15 -12.30 -2.93
C LEU A 103 0.90 -11.67 -1.55
N HIS A 104 0.53 -10.39 -1.52
CA HIS A 104 0.21 -9.67 -0.30
C HIS A 104 -1.08 -10.19 0.34
N SER A 105 -2.12 -10.40 -0.46
CA SER A 105 -3.39 -10.99 -0.02
C SER A 105 -3.21 -12.42 0.48
N LEU A 106 -2.40 -13.22 -0.23
CA LEU A 106 -2.04 -14.58 0.18
C LEU A 106 -1.27 -14.57 1.51
N TRP A 107 -0.31 -13.65 1.69
CA TRP A 107 0.44 -13.51 2.93
C TRP A 107 -0.48 -13.25 4.13
N TYR A 108 -1.45 -12.34 4.01
CA TYR A 108 -2.41 -12.07 5.09
C TYR A 108 -3.39 -13.22 5.34
N THR A 109 -3.76 -13.97 4.29
CA THR A 109 -4.55 -15.19 4.44
C THR A 109 -3.76 -16.24 5.23
N CYS A 110 -2.48 -16.45 4.91
CA CYS A 110 -1.58 -17.31 5.66
C CYS A 110 -1.41 -16.85 7.11
N LEU A 111 -1.24 -15.54 7.34
CA LEU A 111 -1.11 -14.96 8.68
C LEU A 111 -2.37 -15.20 9.53
N ARG A 112 -3.55 -15.00 8.94
CA ARG A 112 -4.82 -15.25 9.61
C ARG A 112 -4.97 -16.72 10.02
N GLU A 113 -4.73 -17.66 9.09
CA GLU A 113 -4.81 -19.09 9.41
C GLU A 113 -3.80 -19.49 10.48
N ARG A 114 -2.58 -18.93 10.42
CA ARG A 114 -1.56 -19.17 11.46
C ARG A 114 -1.99 -18.63 12.83
N ASN A 115 -2.72 -17.51 12.89
CA ASN A 115 -3.28 -17.01 14.16
C ASN A 115 -4.36 -17.94 14.74
N VAL A 116 -5.22 -18.49 13.89
CA VAL A 116 -6.22 -19.50 14.28
C VAL A 116 -5.51 -20.74 14.84
N LEU A 117 -4.56 -21.30 14.09
CA LEU A 117 -3.77 -22.46 14.50
C LEU A 117 -2.95 -22.20 15.77
N ALA A 118 -2.39 -21.00 15.94
CA ALA A 118 -1.62 -20.65 17.13
C ALA A 118 -2.49 -20.65 18.39
N ARG A 119 -3.73 -20.15 18.30
CA ARG A 119 -4.71 -20.23 19.39
C ARG A 119 -5.02 -21.69 19.73
N GLU A 120 -5.34 -22.50 18.72
CA GLU A 120 -5.69 -23.92 18.90
C GLU A 120 -4.53 -24.73 19.50
N ASN A 121 -3.31 -24.54 18.99
CA ASN A 121 -2.09 -25.16 19.48
C ASN A 121 -1.77 -24.76 20.93
N HIS A 122 -1.94 -23.48 21.26
CA HIS A 122 -1.75 -23.00 22.63
C HIS A 122 -2.72 -23.65 23.61
N LEU A 123 -4.01 -23.70 23.27
CA LEU A 123 -5.03 -24.36 24.09
C LEU A 123 -4.76 -25.87 24.24
N LEU A 124 -4.35 -26.53 23.16
CA LEU A 124 -4.01 -27.95 23.19
C LEU A 124 -2.81 -28.24 24.12
N LYS A 125 -1.74 -27.43 24.03
CA LYS A 125 -0.52 -27.62 24.82
C LYS A 125 -0.69 -27.20 26.28
N ASN A 126 -1.35 -26.07 26.53
CA ASN A 126 -1.44 -25.48 27.87
C ASN A 126 -2.60 -26.04 28.69
N ASP A 127 -3.79 -26.15 28.10
CA ASP A 127 -5.00 -26.51 28.88
C ASP A 127 -5.24 -28.02 28.89
N MET A 128 -4.95 -28.70 27.77
CA MET A 128 -5.16 -30.14 27.64
C MET A 128 -3.89 -30.97 27.92
N GLY A 129 -2.72 -30.34 27.98
CA GLY A 129 -1.44 -31.02 28.23
C GLY A 129 -1.08 -32.07 27.17
N SER A 130 -1.61 -31.95 25.96
CA SER A 130 -1.34 -32.89 24.87
C SER A 130 -0.04 -32.53 24.15
N ASN A 131 0.78 -33.54 23.88
CA ASN A 131 2.03 -33.41 23.11
C ASN A 131 1.83 -33.68 21.61
N GLN A 132 0.60 -33.54 21.11
CA GLN A 132 0.33 -33.67 19.68
C GLN A 132 0.71 -32.39 18.94
N ASP A 133 1.46 -32.53 17.85
CA ASP A 133 1.92 -31.40 17.03
C ASP A 133 1.08 -31.22 15.75
N SER A 134 -0.15 -31.74 15.69
CA SER A 134 -0.99 -31.68 14.47
C SER A 134 -1.27 -30.26 13.98
N TYR A 135 -1.46 -29.30 14.88
CA TYR A 135 -1.63 -27.89 14.51
C TYR A 135 -0.30 -27.25 14.07
N GLU A 136 0.81 -27.66 14.71
CA GLU A 136 2.15 -27.15 14.42
C GLU A 136 2.62 -27.59 13.02
N THR A 137 2.34 -28.84 12.62
CA THR A 137 2.73 -29.33 11.29
C THR A 137 2.05 -28.54 10.17
N VAL A 138 0.76 -28.24 10.30
CA VAL A 138 0.02 -27.39 9.35
C VAL A 138 0.55 -25.95 9.40
N ALA A 139 0.81 -25.42 10.60
CA ALA A 139 1.36 -24.08 10.76
C ALA A 139 2.75 -23.93 10.11
N GLU A 140 3.60 -24.97 10.18
CA GLU A 140 4.90 -24.99 9.52
C GLU A 140 4.77 -25.03 8.00
N LYS A 141 3.80 -25.77 7.43
CA LYS A 141 3.52 -25.70 5.98
C LYS A 141 3.19 -24.27 5.56
N ILE A 142 2.30 -23.59 6.29
CA ILE A 142 1.94 -22.19 6.02
C ILE A 142 3.16 -21.27 6.21
N ARG A 143 3.99 -21.51 7.23
CA ARG A 143 5.22 -20.75 7.44
C ARG A 143 6.20 -20.90 6.28
N THR A 144 6.29 -22.09 5.67
CA THR A 144 7.11 -22.30 4.48
C THR A 144 6.61 -21.50 3.28
N THR A 145 5.28 -21.37 3.07
CA THR A 145 4.74 -20.55 1.98
C THR A 145 5.05 -19.08 2.22
N MET A 146 4.89 -18.58 3.45
CA MET A 146 5.23 -17.20 3.81
C MET A 146 6.70 -16.89 3.52
N TRP A 147 7.65 -17.71 3.98
CA TRP A 147 9.06 -17.46 3.68
C TRP A 147 9.36 -17.53 2.17
N ARG A 148 8.72 -18.43 1.42
CA ARG A 148 8.84 -18.48 -0.06
C ARG A 148 8.30 -17.22 -0.74
N ILE A 149 7.18 -16.66 -0.26
CA ILE A 149 6.67 -15.36 -0.73
C ILE A 149 7.72 -14.28 -0.52
N ARG A 150 8.28 -14.18 0.69
CA ARG A 150 9.35 -13.23 1.00
C ARG A 150 10.57 -13.41 0.08
N HIS A 151 10.99 -14.65 -0.16
CA HIS A 151 12.08 -14.98 -1.08
C HIS A 151 11.80 -14.46 -2.49
N VAL A 152 10.63 -14.74 -3.05
CA VAL A 152 10.26 -14.30 -4.41
C VAL A 152 10.20 -12.79 -4.52
N ILE A 153 9.66 -12.08 -3.52
CA ILE A 153 9.63 -10.62 -3.52
C ILE A 153 11.05 -10.05 -3.55
N SER A 154 11.94 -10.55 -2.68
CA SER A 154 13.35 -10.13 -2.68
C SER A 154 14.06 -10.48 -4.00
N GLU A 155 13.86 -11.69 -4.53
CA GLU A 155 14.44 -12.13 -5.81
C GLU A 155 14.01 -11.20 -6.96
N ARG A 156 12.74 -10.79 -7.01
CA ARG A 156 12.22 -9.86 -8.02
C ARG A 156 12.83 -8.46 -7.91
N ASP A 157 12.92 -7.93 -6.70
CA ASP A 157 13.52 -6.61 -6.46
C ASP A 157 15.00 -6.61 -6.89
N TRP A 158 15.76 -7.64 -6.52
CA TRP A 158 17.14 -7.83 -6.98
C TRP A 158 17.25 -7.96 -8.50
N ALA A 159 16.35 -8.73 -9.13
CA ALA A 159 16.32 -8.87 -10.58
C ALA A 159 16.02 -7.54 -11.29
N PHE A 160 15.08 -6.75 -10.76
CA PHE A 160 14.74 -5.43 -11.28
C PHE A 160 15.91 -4.45 -11.15
N GLN A 161 16.55 -4.39 -9.98
CA GLN A 161 17.73 -3.53 -9.76
C GLN A 161 18.88 -3.89 -10.71
N LYS A 162 19.14 -5.19 -10.90
CA LYS A 162 20.15 -5.67 -11.83
C LYS A 162 19.80 -5.32 -13.28
N ALA A 163 18.55 -5.50 -13.69
CA ALA A 163 18.07 -5.12 -15.02
C ALA A 163 18.26 -3.62 -15.27
N ASN A 164 17.94 -2.76 -14.30
CA ASN A 164 18.15 -1.31 -14.42
C ASN A 164 19.64 -0.93 -14.55
N GLN A 165 20.53 -1.64 -13.87
CA GLN A 165 21.97 -1.43 -14.00
C GLN A 165 22.49 -1.83 -15.39
N GLU A 166 22.03 -2.96 -15.92
CA GLU A 166 22.42 -3.48 -17.24
C GLU A 166 21.80 -2.67 -18.38
N LEU A 167 20.58 -2.14 -18.19
CA LEU A 167 19.87 -1.35 -19.19
C LEU A 167 20.68 -0.12 -19.61
N GLY A 168 21.41 0.53 -18.69
CA GLY A 168 22.20 1.72 -19.02
C GLY A 168 23.21 1.50 -20.16
N SER A 169 23.83 0.32 -20.25
CA SER A 169 24.82 0.00 -21.30
C SER A 169 24.19 -0.65 -22.53
N GLN A 170 23.13 -1.43 -22.36
CA GLN A 170 22.50 -2.21 -23.43
C GLN A 170 21.30 -1.51 -24.09
N ARG A 171 20.79 -0.41 -23.51
CA ARG A 171 19.59 0.30 -23.98
C ARG A 171 19.68 0.69 -25.45
N GLU A 172 20.79 1.25 -25.89
CA GLU A 172 20.93 1.68 -27.29
C GLU A 172 20.94 0.50 -28.26
N GLN A 173 21.54 -0.63 -27.88
CA GLN A 173 21.55 -1.84 -28.70
C GLN A 173 20.13 -2.41 -28.80
N PHE A 174 19.44 -2.52 -27.68
CA PHE A 174 18.06 -2.98 -27.61
C PHE A 174 17.10 -2.11 -28.43
N LEU A 175 17.22 -0.77 -28.34
CA LEU A 175 16.38 0.15 -29.12
C LEU A 175 16.65 0.07 -30.62
N LYS A 176 17.90 -0.21 -31.03
CA LYS A 176 18.26 -0.43 -32.44
C LYS A 176 17.72 -1.75 -32.98
N GLU A 177 17.82 -2.82 -32.19
CA GLU A 177 17.23 -4.13 -32.53
C GLU A 177 15.71 -3.99 -32.70
N PHE A 178 15.04 -3.37 -31.74
CA PHE A 178 13.60 -3.10 -31.85
C PHE A 178 13.25 -2.23 -33.05
N GLU A 179 14.04 -1.17 -33.31
CA GLU A 179 13.83 -0.29 -34.45
C GLU A 179 13.89 -1.05 -35.78
N ASN A 180 14.89 -1.92 -35.95
CA ASN A 180 15.02 -2.73 -37.17
C ASN A 180 13.81 -3.65 -37.34
N ASP A 181 13.45 -4.40 -36.29
CA ASP A 181 12.29 -5.30 -36.31
C ASP A 181 10.99 -4.54 -36.62
N PHE A 182 10.84 -3.34 -36.06
CA PHE A 182 9.67 -2.49 -36.27
C PHE A 182 9.58 -1.95 -37.70
N LEU A 183 10.70 -1.55 -38.29
CA LEU A 183 10.74 -1.04 -39.67
C LEU A 183 10.59 -2.14 -40.72
N GLU A 184 11.16 -3.33 -40.46
CA GLU A 184 11.08 -4.50 -41.36
C GLU A 184 9.68 -5.14 -41.38
N ALA A 185 8.86 -4.93 -40.34
CA ALA A 185 7.52 -5.50 -40.29
C ALA A 185 6.64 -5.05 -41.50
N PRO A 186 5.92 -5.98 -42.15
CA PRO A 186 5.08 -5.66 -43.31
C PRO A 186 3.86 -4.83 -42.89
N ALA A 187 3.27 -4.09 -43.85
CA ALA A 187 2.12 -3.22 -43.58
C ALA A 187 0.88 -3.96 -43.04
N ALA A 188 0.76 -5.27 -43.29
CA ALA A 188 -0.32 -6.09 -42.75
C ALA A 188 -0.23 -6.30 -41.23
N GLU A 189 0.96 -6.17 -40.64
CA GLU A 189 1.24 -6.38 -39.21
C GLU A 189 1.46 -5.04 -38.47
N ASP A 190 1.02 -3.92 -39.05
CA ASP A 190 1.20 -2.60 -38.45
C ASP A 190 0.54 -2.50 -37.07
N GLU A 191 -0.69 -2.98 -36.93
CA GLU A 191 -1.44 -2.94 -35.66
C GLU A 191 -0.68 -3.66 -34.53
N GLU A 192 -0.22 -4.89 -34.78
CA GLU A 192 0.58 -5.65 -33.81
C GLU A 192 1.94 -4.97 -33.52
N SER A 193 2.54 -4.33 -34.53
CA SER A 193 3.79 -3.59 -34.38
C SER A 193 3.62 -2.36 -33.50
N PHE A 194 2.51 -1.63 -33.64
CA PHE A 194 2.17 -0.49 -32.80
C PHE A 194 1.79 -0.91 -31.38
N GLU A 195 1.15 -2.06 -31.17
CA GLU A 195 0.96 -2.61 -29.82
C GLU A 195 2.30 -2.95 -29.14
N LYS A 196 3.24 -3.56 -29.88
CA LYS A 196 4.60 -3.82 -29.36
C LYS A 196 5.29 -2.51 -28.98
N LEU A 197 5.13 -1.47 -29.79
CA LEU A 197 5.67 -0.13 -29.52
C LEU A 197 5.02 0.51 -28.28
N ALA A 198 3.72 0.35 -28.05
CA ALA A 198 3.06 0.81 -26.82
C ALA A 198 3.59 0.08 -25.56
N ARG A 199 3.85 -1.23 -25.67
CA ARG A 199 4.50 -2.01 -24.58
C ARG A 199 5.93 -1.54 -24.32
N LEU A 200 6.68 -1.20 -25.38
CA LEU A 200 8.03 -0.63 -25.27
C LEU A 200 8.00 0.74 -24.59
N GLN A 201 7.06 1.60 -24.99
CA GLN A 201 6.83 2.93 -24.41
C GLN A 201 6.66 2.86 -22.89
N GLN A 202 5.75 1.99 -22.42
CA GLN A 202 5.51 1.83 -20.99
C GLN A 202 6.71 1.23 -20.27
N SER A 203 7.38 0.22 -20.84
CA SER A 203 8.46 -0.50 -20.17
C SER A 203 9.78 0.26 -20.09
N ILE A 204 10.15 1.03 -21.12
CA ILE A 204 11.44 1.73 -21.21
C ILE A 204 11.33 3.20 -20.84
N PHE A 205 10.27 3.86 -21.29
CA PHE A 205 10.14 5.31 -21.16
C PHE A 205 9.15 5.73 -20.07
N GLY A 206 8.32 4.79 -19.58
CA GLY A 206 7.26 5.07 -18.61
C GLY A 206 6.09 5.85 -19.20
N ILE A 207 5.90 5.74 -20.52
CA ILE A 207 4.80 6.39 -21.24
C ILE A 207 3.63 5.40 -21.28
N SER A 208 2.58 5.71 -20.53
CA SER A 208 1.35 4.94 -20.47
C SER A 208 0.35 5.41 -21.51
N GLU A 209 -0.59 4.53 -21.84
CA GLU A 209 -1.72 4.84 -22.74
C GLU A 209 -2.69 5.83 -22.10
N TYR A 210 -2.76 5.85 -20.76
CA TYR A 210 -3.62 6.75 -20.00
C TYR A 210 -2.90 8.06 -19.70
N ILE A 211 -3.39 9.14 -20.31
CA ILE A 211 -2.73 10.44 -20.29
C ILE A 211 -2.62 11.01 -18.87
N ASP A 212 -3.58 10.67 -18.00
CA ASP A 212 -3.62 11.11 -16.60
C ASP A 212 -2.56 10.46 -15.71
N GLU A 213 -2.03 9.29 -16.09
CA GLU A 213 -1.00 8.57 -15.33
C GLU A 213 0.42 9.00 -15.71
N ASN A 214 0.57 9.76 -16.80
CA ASN A 214 1.88 10.11 -17.35
C ASN A 214 2.56 11.25 -16.58
N THR A 215 3.80 11.01 -16.14
CA THR A 215 4.69 12.04 -15.60
C THR A 215 5.63 12.56 -16.69
N VAL A 216 5.73 13.89 -16.82
CA VAL A 216 6.60 14.51 -17.83
C VAL A 216 8.02 14.63 -17.31
N ASP A 217 8.77 13.55 -17.51
CA ASP A 217 10.19 13.47 -17.17
C ASP A 217 11.07 13.50 -18.43
N ARG A 218 12.39 13.56 -18.24
CA ARG A 218 13.33 13.51 -19.37
C ARG A 218 13.17 12.24 -20.20
N SER A 219 12.93 11.11 -19.53
CA SER A 219 12.68 9.83 -20.20
C SER A 219 11.42 9.87 -21.08
N PHE A 220 10.37 10.57 -20.63
CA PHE A 220 9.16 10.79 -21.40
C PHE A 220 9.46 11.55 -22.69
N VAL A 221 10.17 12.69 -22.59
CA VAL A 221 10.53 13.51 -23.76
C VAL A 221 11.42 12.75 -24.74
N ASP A 222 12.43 12.03 -24.25
CA ASP A 222 13.32 11.24 -25.09
C ASP A 222 12.56 10.08 -25.77
N GLY A 223 11.61 9.44 -25.06
CA GLY A 223 10.72 8.42 -25.61
C GLY A 223 9.74 8.95 -26.65
N MET A 224 9.15 10.13 -26.41
CA MET A 224 8.29 10.83 -27.35
C MET A 224 9.03 11.12 -28.66
N LYS A 225 10.26 11.66 -28.59
CA LYS A 225 11.11 11.91 -29.76
C LYS A 225 11.47 10.63 -30.52
N TYR A 226 11.80 9.56 -29.78
CA TYR A 226 12.09 8.25 -30.36
C TYR A 226 10.87 7.69 -31.12
N VAL A 227 9.68 7.72 -30.51
CA VAL A 227 8.44 7.25 -31.14
C VAL A 227 8.07 8.09 -32.35
N ALA A 228 8.15 9.42 -32.26
CA ALA A 228 7.87 10.30 -33.39
C ALA A 228 8.82 10.01 -34.58
N THR A 229 10.10 9.76 -34.30
CA THR A 229 11.08 9.39 -35.31
C THR A 229 10.76 8.03 -35.94
N LEU A 230 10.39 7.02 -35.13
CA LEU A 230 9.99 5.70 -35.65
C LEU A 230 8.73 5.77 -36.51
N LYS A 231 7.72 6.55 -36.08
CA LYS A 231 6.49 6.78 -36.85
C LYS A 231 6.82 7.36 -38.23
N LEU A 232 7.65 8.40 -38.30
CA LEU A 232 8.07 8.98 -39.58
C LEU A 232 8.81 7.95 -40.44
N ARG A 233 9.79 7.23 -39.89
CA ARG A 233 10.58 6.25 -40.63
C ARG A 233 9.71 5.12 -41.20
N LYS A 234 8.72 4.66 -40.44
CA LYS A 234 7.78 3.61 -40.87
C LYS A 234 6.94 4.04 -42.08
N PHE A 235 6.34 5.24 -42.01
CA PHE A 235 5.45 5.74 -43.06
C PHE A 235 6.17 6.42 -44.24
N ALA A 236 7.45 6.78 -44.10
CA ALA A 236 8.26 7.36 -45.19
C ALA A 236 8.34 6.47 -46.43
N SER A 237 8.30 5.14 -46.26
CA SER A 237 8.27 4.19 -47.39
C SER A 237 7.00 4.25 -48.24
N ARG A 238 5.90 4.80 -47.69
CA ARG A 238 4.56 4.78 -48.30
C ARG A 238 4.19 6.10 -48.95
N GLN A 239 4.67 7.22 -48.39
CA GLN A 239 4.32 8.56 -48.82
C GLN A 239 5.57 9.42 -49.04
N SER A 240 5.68 10.01 -50.24
CA SER A 240 6.82 10.85 -50.61
C SER A 240 6.94 12.12 -49.76
N GLU A 241 5.83 12.74 -49.37
CA GLU A 241 5.85 13.98 -48.56
C GLU A 241 6.39 13.76 -47.13
N ILE A 242 6.23 12.55 -46.59
CA ILE A 242 6.78 12.14 -45.30
C ILE A 242 8.29 11.90 -45.45
N LEU A 243 8.70 11.29 -46.57
CA LEU A 243 10.10 11.08 -46.91
C LEU A 243 10.86 12.41 -47.06
N ASP A 244 10.26 13.41 -47.73
CA ASP A 244 10.86 14.75 -47.87
C ASP A 244 11.12 15.40 -46.50
N LEU A 245 10.16 15.28 -45.56
CA LEU A 245 10.31 15.82 -44.21
C LEU A 245 11.40 15.09 -43.43
N LEU A 246 11.45 13.76 -43.55
CA LEU A 246 12.45 12.91 -42.91
C LEU A 246 13.86 13.28 -43.37
N GLU A 247 14.07 13.46 -44.68
CA GLU A 247 15.34 13.88 -45.26
C GLU A 247 15.77 15.27 -44.75
N GLN A 248 14.84 16.23 -44.68
CA GLN A 248 15.11 17.57 -44.13
C GLN A 248 15.52 17.54 -42.65
N SER A 249 15.01 16.57 -41.89
CA SER A 249 15.32 16.39 -40.46
C SER A 249 16.54 15.50 -40.20
N GLU A 250 17.37 15.18 -41.20
CA GLU A 250 18.50 14.26 -41.04
C GLU A 250 18.09 12.90 -40.43
N HIS A 251 16.91 12.40 -40.80
CA HIS A 251 16.31 11.15 -40.32
C HIS A 251 15.94 11.11 -38.83
N SER A 252 15.96 12.23 -38.09
CA SER A 252 15.65 12.24 -36.65
C SER A 252 15.01 13.56 -36.18
N ILE A 253 13.93 13.46 -35.40
CA ILE A 253 13.27 14.65 -34.84
C ILE A 253 13.88 15.02 -33.51
N GLN A 254 14.54 16.17 -33.47
CA GLN A 254 15.17 16.68 -32.25
C GLN A 254 14.27 17.63 -31.46
N ASP A 255 13.35 18.34 -32.12
CA ASP A 255 12.48 19.31 -31.47
C ASP A 255 11.33 18.63 -30.72
N ALA A 256 11.06 19.07 -29.48
CA ALA A 256 10.02 18.47 -28.65
C ALA A 256 8.60 18.84 -29.13
N GLY A 257 8.40 20.02 -29.72
CA GLY A 257 7.13 20.44 -30.27
C GLY A 257 6.76 19.65 -31.52
N GLU A 258 7.71 19.52 -32.46
CA GLU A 258 7.53 18.67 -33.65
C GLU A 258 7.24 17.20 -33.28
N ALA A 259 8.01 16.67 -32.31
CA ALA A 259 7.82 15.30 -31.84
C ALA A 259 6.45 15.09 -31.17
N PHE A 260 5.93 16.07 -30.42
CA PHE A 260 4.63 15.97 -29.76
C PHE A 260 3.48 15.86 -30.78
N VAL A 261 3.52 16.65 -31.85
CA VAL A 261 2.49 16.61 -32.92
C VAL A 261 2.45 15.23 -33.57
N LEU A 262 3.61 14.66 -33.89
CA LEU A 262 3.70 13.33 -34.51
C LEU A 262 3.40 12.18 -33.54
N PHE A 263 3.74 12.35 -32.26
CA PHE A 263 3.42 11.38 -31.22
C PHE A 263 1.90 11.24 -31.04
N THR A 264 1.19 12.37 -30.97
CA THR A 264 -0.26 12.43 -30.75
C THR A 264 -1.11 12.06 -31.96
N ALA A 265 -0.54 12.09 -33.16
CA ALA A 265 -1.21 11.64 -34.37
C ALA A 265 -1.57 10.15 -34.30
N GLU A 266 -2.75 9.79 -34.83
CA GLU A 266 -3.16 8.40 -34.97
C GLU A 266 -2.17 7.61 -35.84
N ASN A 267 -2.11 6.29 -35.63
CA ASN A 267 -1.20 5.40 -36.36
C ASN A 267 -1.71 5.08 -37.78
N THR A 268 -2.18 6.09 -38.51
CA THR A 268 -2.68 5.98 -39.89
C THR A 268 -1.90 6.90 -40.83
N GLU A 269 -1.81 6.53 -42.10
CA GLU A 269 -1.07 7.29 -43.12
C GLU A 269 -1.61 8.72 -43.27
N ALA A 270 -2.93 8.89 -43.21
CA ALA A 270 -3.58 10.20 -43.30
C ALA A 270 -3.26 11.10 -42.10
N ALA A 271 -3.36 10.58 -40.88
CA ALA A 271 -3.09 11.35 -39.66
C ALA A 271 -1.62 11.76 -39.56
N VAL A 272 -0.69 10.86 -39.93
CA VAL A 272 0.74 11.19 -39.95
C VAL A 272 1.05 12.23 -41.03
N LYS A 273 0.35 12.20 -42.18
CA LYS A 273 0.47 13.24 -43.19
C LYS A 273 0.04 14.61 -42.66
N GLU A 274 -1.12 14.70 -42.02
CA GLU A 274 -1.61 15.95 -41.40
C GLU A 274 -0.63 16.48 -40.35
N ALA A 275 -0.07 15.59 -39.53
CA ALA A 275 0.96 15.93 -38.56
C ALA A 275 2.24 16.48 -39.23
N CYS A 276 2.67 15.90 -40.35
CA CYS A 276 3.80 16.41 -41.13
C CYS A 276 3.54 17.81 -41.68
N ASP A 277 2.32 18.12 -42.11
CA ASP A 277 1.97 19.45 -42.61
C ASP A 277 1.95 20.49 -41.48
N ILE A 278 1.47 20.12 -40.29
CA ILE A 278 1.57 20.96 -39.08
C ILE A 278 3.04 21.22 -38.73
N VAL A 279 3.91 20.21 -38.83
CA VAL A 279 5.36 20.37 -38.58
C VAL A 279 5.99 21.34 -39.58
N LYS A 280 5.64 21.26 -40.88
CA LYS A 280 6.09 22.23 -41.88
C LYS A 280 5.65 23.66 -41.54
N ASP A 281 4.43 23.83 -41.06
CA ASP A 281 3.91 25.13 -40.61
C ASP A 281 4.64 25.67 -39.38
N LEU A 282 5.01 24.80 -38.42
CA LEU A 282 5.81 25.16 -37.25
C LEU A 282 7.21 25.62 -37.66
N ARG A 283 7.84 24.91 -38.60
CA ARG A 283 9.14 25.30 -39.18
C ARG A 283 9.06 26.64 -39.90
N ALA A 284 8.00 26.88 -40.67
CA ALA A 284 7.78 28.16 -41.35
C ALA A 284 7.62 29.34 -40.37
N LYS A 285 7.05 29.08 -39.19
CA LYS A 285 6.91 30.08 -38.11
C LYS A 285 8.17 30.24 -37.25
N ASN A 286 9.21 29.43 -37.47
CA ASN A 286 10.41 29.33 -36.62
C ASN A 286 10.07 29.06 -35.14
N SER A 287 9.02 28.29 -34.88
CA SER A 287 8.59 27.93 -33.53
C SER A 287 9.30 26.64 -33.08
N SER A 288 10.49 26.77 -32.51
CA SER A 288 11.25 25.65 -31.93
C SER A 288 11.26 25.71 -30.41
N VAL A 289 11.17 24.56 -29.75
CA VAL A 289 11.24 24.42 -28.29
C VAL A 289 12.69 24.27 -27.85
N SER A 290 13.15 25.16 -26.97
CA SER A 290 14.48 25.07 -26.38
C SER A 290 14.61 23.87 -25.44
N ARG A 291 15.78 23.23 -25.39
CA ARG A 291 16.05 22.06 -24.54
C ARG A 291 15.69 22.28 -23.06
N TYR A 292 15.84 23.51 -22.57
CA TYR A 292 15.56 23.87 -21.18
C TYR A 292 14.05 23.97 -20.87
N GLU A 293 13.25 24.28 -21.89
CA GLU A 293 11.81 24.50 -21.79
C GLU A 293 11.00 23.25 -22.14
N GLU A 294 11.63 22.22 -22.71
CA GLU A 294 10.97 20.99 -23.19
C GLU A 294 10.01 20.37 -22.16
N LEU A 295 10.43 20.27 -20.89
CA LEU A 295 9.62 19.64 -19.85
C LEU A 295 8.37 20.47 -19.52
N GLU A 296 8.52 21.80 -19.46
CA GLU A 296 7.42 22.72 -19.17
C GLU A 296 6.43 22.74 -20.33
N THR A 297 6.94 22.91 -21.56
CA THR A 297 6.09 22.97 -22.76
C THR A 297 5.33 21.67 -23.00
N VAL A 298 6.00 20.51 -22.87
CA VAL A 298 5.35 19.20 -23.06
C VAL A 298 4.36 18.93 -21.94
N GLY A 299 4.68 19.34 -20.70
CA GLY A 299 3.76 19.29 -19.57
C GLY A 299 2.47 20.07 -19.84
N ASP A 300 2.58 21.25 -20.42
CA ASP A 300 1.42 22.07 -20.74
C ASP A 300 0.62 21.51 -21.93
N TYR A 301 1.28 20.96 -22.95
CA TYR A 301 0.60 20.27 -24.03
C TYR A 301 -0.20 19.05 -23.56
N ILE A 302 0.36 18.24 -22.66
CA ILE A 302 -0.34 17.09 -22.10
C ILE A 302 -1.56 17.52 -21.27
N LYS A 303 -1.44 18.58 -20.46
CA LYS A 303 -2.58 19.13 -19.71
C LYS A 303 -3.68 19.63 -20.64
N GLN A 304 -3.32 20.31 -21.73
CA GLN A 304 -4.29 20.79 -22.74
C GLN A 304 -4.99 19.62 -23.42
N LEU A 305 -4.25 18.56 -23.74
CA LEU A 305 -4.78 17.37 -24.39
C LEU A 305 -5.72 16.61 -23.43
N ALA A 306 -5.33 16.45 -22.15
CA ALA A 306 -6.18 15.86 -21.12
C ALA A 306 -7.48 16.66 -20.93
N ALA A 307 -7.40 18.00 -20.87
CA ALA A 307 -8.58 18.87 -20.78
C ALA A 307 -9.52 18.69 -21.99
N SER A 308 -8.95 18.62 -23.20
CA SER A 308 -9.72 18.42 -24.44
C SER A 308 -10.43 17.06 -24.46
N GLN A 309 -9.80 16.00 -23.93
CA GLN A 309 -10.45 14.69 -23.83
C GLN A 309 -11.62 14.68 -22.83
N VAL A 310 -11.49 15.40 -21.72
CA VAL A 310 -12.57 15.55 -20.73
C VAL A 310 -13.77 16.30 -21.33
N GLU A 311 -13.53 17.36 -22.11
CA GLU A 311 -14.59 18.10 -22.83
C GLU A 311 -15.29 17.23 -23.89
N ASN A 312 -14.54 16.42 -24.62
CA ASN A 312 -15.12 15.49 -25.61
C ASN A 312 -15.96 14.38 -24.95
N ASN A 313 -15.50 13.85 -23.80
CA ASN A 313 -16.26 12.83 -23.06
C ASN A 313 -17.54 13.40 -22.42
N THR A 314 -17.51 14.64 -21.94
CA THR A 314 -18.68 15.30 -21.36
C THR A 314 -19.71 15.73 -22.42
N SER A 315 -19.27 16.12 -23.62
CA SER A 315 -20.17 16.42 -24.74
C SER A 315 -20.77 15.18 -25.41
N SER A 316 -20.05 14.05 -25.42
CA SER A 316 -20.54 12.75 -25.90
C SER A 316 -21.58 12.10 -24.96
N SER A 317 -21.59 12.48 -23.68
CA SER A 317 -22.51 11.94 -22.66
C SER A 317 -23.78 12.78 -22.43
N ALA A 318 -23.93 13.90 -23.14
CA ALA A 318 -25.09 14.80 -23.12
C ALA A 318 -25.94 14.64 -24.40
#